data_AF-A0A6M3IGY1-F1
#
_entry.id   AF-A0A6M3IGY1-F1
#
_cell.length_a   1.000
_cell.length_b   1.000
_cell.length_c   1.000
_cell.angle_alpha   90.00
_cell.angle_beta   90.00
_cell.angle_gamma   90.00
#
_symmetry.space_group_name_H-M   'P 1'
#
loop_
_entity.id
_entity.type
_entity.pdbx_description
1 polymer ?
#
loop_
_entity_poly.entity_id
_entity_poly.type
_entity_poly.pdbx_seq_one_letter_code
_entity_poly.pdbx_strand_id
1 'polypeptide(L)'
;MGCSNGISGGIGHIVETIVGCSSGTAGGTGHTVETIVGCIYGISTGTSCTVATIMGCTYGIYNGTGHTVETITGCNIGISNGTGHTVATIMRCIYGIHTGTDHIVETIMGCSYGIYTGTGHIVTGKIGYNASDEVVANAYDFRFGSVDTHSLNIVLRGVKIPASPIFNSRNIAGVGSQGNQGVFSEDHGKALGASYAYLPVGDVIKNSVTVRGGGAATSLEVVPLSNCSIYAPIQIFEWTELSVAASAQNKSVYIRADSAWSVYPIATELYVEAEYISNGVTFARTTVSSTAVLSDGSTWVQFTIPEFTPAVAGHVRYRAYLKKYEAEKKIYVDNMLVSA
;
A
#
# COMPACT_ATOMS: atom_id res chain seq x y z
N MET A 1 -38.64 9.39 -15.20
CA MET A 1 -37.96 9.48 -16.50
C MET A 1 -36.88 10.53 -16.36
N GLY A 2 -35.61 10.12 -16.38
CA GLY A 2 -34.49 11.07 -16.35
C GLY A 2 -33.92 11.32 -17.74
N CYS A 3 -33.05 12.33 -17.83
CA CYS A 3 -32.33 12.67 -19.04
C CYS A 3 -31.23 11.64 -19.36
N SER A 4 -30.72 11.61 -20.60
CA SER A 4 -29.55 10.76 -20.88
C SER A 4 -28.33 11.28 -20.12
N ASN A 5 -28.03 12.57 -20.24
CA ASN A 5 -26.89 13.21 -19.57
C ASN A 5 -27.31 14.56 -18.98
N GLY A 6 -26.98 14.81 -17.71
CA GLY A 6 -27.15 16.15 -17.12
C GLY A 6 -26.19 17.16 -17.75
N ILE A 7 -24.92 16.77 -17.89
CA ILE A 7 -23.93 17.42 -18.75
C ILE A 7 -23.37 16.38 -19.72
N SER A 8 -23.54 16.59 -21.02
CA SER A 8 -23.06 15.63 -22.03
C SER A 8 -21.56 15.77 -22.36
N GLY A 9 -20.96 16.93 -22.10
CA GLY A 9 -19.58 17.26 -22.43
C GLY A 9 -19.33 18.77 -22.42
N GLY A 10 -18.20 19.19 -22.99
CA GLY A 10 -17.81 20.61 -23.06
C GLY A 10 -16.87 21.02 -21.93
N ILE A 11 -16.82 22.32 -21.61
CA ILE A 11 -15.89 22.89 -20.63
C ILE A 11 -16.65 23.82 -19.68
N GLY A 12 -16.38 23.72 -18.38
CA GLY A 12 -16.70 24.80 -17.44
C GLY A 12 -18.18 24.99 -17.08
N HIS A 13 -19.07 24.06 -17.44
CA HIS A 13 -20.46 24.11 -16.99
C HIS A 13 -20.58 24.14 -15.46
N ILE A 14 -21.51 24.96 -14.98
CA ILE A 14 -21.88 25.06 -13.56
C ILE A 14 -23.34 24.66 -13.45
N VAL A 15 -23.65 23.65 -12.65
CA VAL A 15 -25.01 23.12 -12.47
C VAL A 15 -25.28 22.91 -10.99
N GLU A 16 -26.44 23.36 -10.52
CA GLU A 16 -26.84 23.15 -9.13
C GLU A 16 -27.19 21.68 -8.88
N THR A 17 -28.22 21.16 -9.55
CA THR A 17 -28.72 19.81 -9.26
C THR A 17 -28.97 18.99 -10.54
N ILE A 18 -28.56 17.72 -10.51
CA ILE A 18 -28.85 16.73 -11.55
C ILE A 18 -29.50 15.50 -10.91
N VAL A 19 -30.65 15.05 -11.43
CA VAL A 19 -31.42 13.94 -10.85
C VAL A 19 -31.83 12.91 -11.89
N GLY A 20 -31.55 11.64 -11.60
CA GLY A 20 -32.15 10.49 -12.28
C GLY A 20 -31.67 10.23 -13.71
N CYS A 21 -30.61 10.89 -14.17
CA CYS A 21 -30.09 10.72 -15.53
C CYS A 21 -29.20 9.47 -15.67
N SER A 22 -28.88 9.04 -16.90
CA SER A 22 -27.90 7.96 -17.07
C SER A 22 -26.53 8.41 -16.57
N SER A 23 -26.08 9.59 -16.98
CA SER A 23 -24.88 10.23 -16.43
C SER A 23 -25.20 11.61 -15.86
N GLY A 24 -24.72 11.90 -14.65
CA GLY A 24 -24.72 13.26 -14.12
C GLY A 24 -23.82 14.13 -14.99
N THR A 25 -22.54 13.75 -15.05
CA THR A 25 -21.58 14.26 -16.04
C THR A 25 -21.08 13.11 -16.92
N ALA A 26 -21.29 13.20 -18.23
CA ALA A 26 -20.90 12.14 -19.17
C ALA A 26 -19.42 12.22 -19.57
N GLY A 27 -18.89 13.44 -19.68
CA GLY A 27 -17.52 13.75 -20.08
C GLY A 27 -17.27 15.25 -20.02
N GLY A 28 -16.16 15.71 -20.62
CA GLY A 28 -15.77 17.13 -20.63
C GLY A 28 -14.75 17.48 -19.55
N THR A 29 -14.51 18.78 -19.37
CA THR A 29 -13.44 19.27 -18.49
C THR A 29 -13.93 20.39 -17.57
N GLY A 30 -13.58 20.31 -16.29
CA GLY A 30 -13.74 21.41 -15.34
C GLY A 30 -15.19 21.79 -15.03
N HIS A 31 -16.10 20.82 -15.04
CA HIS A 31 -17.49 21.06 -14.63
C HIS A 31 -17.60 21.20 -13.11
N THR A 32 -18.48 22.07 -12.65
CA THR A 32 -18.81 22.22 -11.22
C THR A 32 -20.28 21.85 -11.02
N VAL A 33 -20.56 20.85 -10.19
CA VAL A 33 -21.94 20.44 -9.87
C VAL A 33 -22.14 20.43 -8.36
N GLU A 34 -23.22 21.01 -7.85
CA GLU A 34 -23.46 20.94 -6.41
C GLU A 34 -23.96 19.55 -6.00
N THR A 35 -25.02 19.05 -6.64
CA THR A 35 -25.63 17.77 -6.25
C THR A 35 -25.99 16.88 -7.43
N ILE A 36 -25.62 15.59 -7.37
CA ILE A 36 -26.02 14.56 -8.32
C ILE A 36 -26.71 13.42 -7.58
N VAL A 37 -27.95 13.08 -7.98
CA VAL A 37 -28.78 12.09 -7.28
C VAL A 37 -29.33 11.02 -8.22
N GLY A 38 -29.20 9.75 -7.83
CA GLY A 38 -29.92 8.64 -8.46
C GLY A 38 -29.57 8.39 -9.92
N CYS A 39 -28.37 8.78 -10.37
CA CYS A 39 -27.89 8.51 -11.72
C CYS A 39 -27.27 7.12 -11.82
N ILE A 40 -27.08 6.59 -13.03
CA ILE A 40 -26.23 5.37 -13.17
C ILE A 40 -24.78 5.76 -12.83
N TYR A 41 -24.29 6.82 -13.47
CA TYR A 41 -22.97 7.39 -13.21
C TYR A 41 -23.13 8.82 -12.66
N GLY A 42 -22.59 9.11 -11.49
CA GLY A 42 -22.47 10.50 -11.01
C GLY A 42 -21.54 11.27 -11.94
N ILE A 43 -20.32 10.77 -12.06
CA ILE A 43 -19.33 11.15 -13.08
C ILE A 43 -19.01 9.90 -13.91
N SER A 44 -19.26 9.93 -15.22
CA SER A 44 -18.97 8.82 -16.12
C SER A 44 -17.51 8.83 -16.59
N THR A 45 -17.08 9.94 -17.20
CA THR A 45 -15.70 10.18 -17.67
C THR A 45 -15.37 11.68 -17.59
N GLY A 46 -14.18 12.07 -18.05
CA GLY A 46 -13.78 13.47 -18.20
C GLY A 46 -12.55 13.81 -17.37
N THR A 47 -12.34 15.11 -17.15
CA THR A 47 -11.17 15.61 -16.42
C THR A 47 -11.54 16.75 -15.49
N SER A 48 -11.07 16.71 -14.25
CA SER A 48 -11.15 17.83 -13.29
C SER A 48 -12.55 18.38 -13.00
N CYS A 49 -13.59 17.57 -13.13
CA CYS A 49 -14.92 17.92 -12.60
C CYS A 49 -14.90 17.99 -11.06
N THR A 50 -15.57 19.00 -10.51
CA THR A 50 -15.80 19.18 -9.08
C THR A 50 -17.26 18.93 -8.76
N VAL A 51 -17.55 18.07 -7.79
CA VAL A 51 -18.94 17.81 -7.34
C VAL A 51 -19.03 17.90 -5.83
N ALA A 52 -19.98 18.63 -5.25
CA ALA A 52 -20.11 18.62 -3.79
C ALA A 52 -20.66 17.27 -3.32
N THR A 53 -21.85 16.87 -3.78
CA THR A 53 -22.47 15.61 -3.33
C THR A 53 -22.90 14.70 -4.48
N ILE A 54 -22.54 13.42 -4.40
CA ILE A 54 -23.08 12.36 -5.24
C ILE A 54 -23.81 11.34 -4.35
N MET A 55 -25.09 11.10 -4.63
CA MET A 55 -25.95 10.27 -3.79
C MET A 55 -26.71 9.21 -4.60
N GLY A 56 -26.71 7.97 -4.10
CA GLY A 56 -27.61 6.93 -4.60
C GLY A 56 -27.37 6.52 -6.06
N CYS A 57 -26.16 6.75 -6.59
CA CYS A 57 -25.82 6.38 -7.95
C CYS A 57 -25.33 4.93 -8.04
N THR A 58 -25.33 4.31 -9.23
CA THR A 58 -24.65 3.01 -9.35
C THR A 58 -23.14 3.20 -9.14
N TYR A 59 -22.56 4.22 -9.78
CA TYR A 59 -21.18 4.62 -9.62
C TYR A 59 -21.13 6.10 -9.25
N GLY A 60 -20.44 6.46 -8.16
CA GLY A 60 -20.16 7.85 -7.83
C GLY A 60 -19.27 8.48 -8.91
N ILE A 61 -18.08 7.91 -9.07
CA ILE A 61 -17.15 8.16 -10.16
C ILE A 61 -16.89 6.82 -10.88
N TYR A 62 -17.12 6.77 -12.19
CA TYR A 62 -16.90 5.56 -12.98
C TYR A 62 -15.50 5.49 -13.60
N ASN A 63 -15.04 6.58 -14.22
CA ASN A 63 -13.73 6.72 -14.84
C ASN A 63 -13.38 8.22 -14.96
N GLY A 64 -12.23 8.53 -15.55
CA GLY A 64 -11.73 9.88 -15.81
C GLY A 64 -10.45 10.17 -15.06
N THR A 65 -10.11 11.46 -14.97
CA THR A 65 -8.88 11.90 -14.32
C THR A 65 -9.11 13.14 -13.45
N GLY A 66 -8.59 13.13 -12.22
CA GLY A 66 -8.46 14.36 -11.43
C GLY A 66 -9.76 14.98 -10.93
N HIS A 67 -10.87 14.22 -10.88
CA HIS A 67 -12.13 14.70 -10.29
C HIS A 67 -12.00 14.97 -8.79
N THR A 68 -12.70 16.00 -8.31
CA THR A 68 -12.81 16.35 -6.88
C THR A 68 -14.24 16.18 -6.42
N VAL A 69 -14.49 15.39 -5.37
CA VAL A 69 -15.83 15.22 -4.81
C VAL A 69 -15.81 15.38 -3.29
N GLU A 70 -16.73 16.16 -2.72
CA GLU A 70 -16.77 16.29 -1.26
C GLU A 70 -17.38 15.04 -0.63
N THR A 71 -18.58 14.62 -1.05
CA THR A 71 -19.25 13.44 -0.50
C THR A 71 -19.78 12.50 -1.57
N ILE A 72 -19.46 11.21 -1.44
CA ILE A 72 -20.12 10.12 -2.17
C ILE A 72 -20.83 9.24 -1.16
N THR A 73 -22.14 9.07 -1.30
CA THR A 73 -22.94 8.31 -0.33
C THR A 73 -24.00 7.43 -0.96
N GLY A 74 -24.16 6.23 -0.42
CA GLY A 74 -25.23 5.29 -0.83
C GLY A 74 -25.12 4.81 -2.28
N CYS A 75 -23.94 4.90 -2.90
CA CYS A 75 -23.72 4.39 -4.25
C CYS A 75 -23.34 2.90 -4.22
N ASN A 76 -23.51 2.14 -5.30
CA ASN A 76 -22.94 0.78 -5.30
C ASN A 76 -21.42 0.84 -5.22
N ILE A 77 -20.81 1.70 -6.02
CA ILE A 77 -19.36 1.93 -6.05
C ILE A 77 -19.10 3.43 -5.90
N GLY A 78 -18.29 3.82 -4.92
CA GLY A 78 -17.89 5.22 -4.73
C GLY A 78 -17.01 5.68 -5.88
N ILE A 79 -15.84 5.05 -6.02
CA ILE A 79 -14.92 5.20 -7.16
C ILE A 79 -14.73 3.84 -7.84
N SER A 80 -15.04 3.76 -9.13
CA SER A 80 -14.94 2.50 -9.88
C SER A 80 -13.57 2.28 -10.47
N ASN A 81 -13.03 3.26 -11.19
CA ASN A 81 -11.74 3.25 -11.85
C ASN A 81 -11.32 4.71 -12.14
N GLY A 82 -10.18 4.90 -12.80
CA GLY A 82 -9.64 6.20 -13.21
C GLY A 82 -8.34 6.51 -12.49
N THR A 83 -7.93 7.77 -12.57
CA THR A 83 -6.65 8.23 -11.99
C THR A 83 -6.80 9.54 -11.23
N GLY A 84 -6.20 9.64 -10.04
CA GLY A 84 -5.98 10.93 -9.39
C GLY A 84 -7.22 11.62 -8.82
N HIS A 85 -8.31 10.89 -8.56
CA HIS A 85 -9.50 11.46 -7.92
C HIS A 85 -9.22 11.87 -6.46
N THR A 86 -9.77 13.01 -6.05
CA THR A 86 -9.74 13.48 -4.67
C THR A 86 -11.15 13.44 -4.09
N VAL A 87 -11.39 12.68 -3.03
CA VAL A 87 -12.71 12.60 -2.40
C VAL A 87 -12.63 12.81 -0.89
N ALA A 88 -13.42 13.73 -0.31
CA ALA A 88 -13.35 13.93 1.14
C ALA A 88 -14.00 12.76 1.90
N THR A 89 -15.24 12.39 1.55
CA THR A 89 -15.94 11.29 2.24
C THR A 89 -16.57 10.32 1.24
N ILE A 90 -16.31 9.03 1.43
CA ILE A 90 -17.06 7.94 0.79
C ILE A 90 -17.72 7.11 1.88
N MET A 91 -19.04 6.96 1.80
CA MET A 91 -19.77 6.20 2.81
C MET A 91 -20.94 5.38 2.28
N ARG A 92 -21.26 4.30 2.99
CA ARG A 92 -22.43 3.45 2.73
C ARG A 92 -22.49 2.93 1.28
N CYS A 93 -21.32 2.66 0.69
CA CYS A 93 -21.20 2.05 -0.63
C CYS A 93 -20.88 0.56 -0.54
N ILE A 94 -21.13 -0.24 -1.56
CA ILE A 94 -20.61 -1.63 -1.57
C ILE A 94 -19.09 -1.57 -1.62
N TYR A 95 -18.53 -0.78 -2.54
CA TYR A 95 -17.11 -0.49 -2.63
C TYR A 95 -16.88 1.00 -2.43
N GLY A 96 -16.02 1.39 -1.48
CA GLY A 96 -15.57 2.77 -1.38
C GLY A 96 -14.73 3.13 -2.62
N ILE A 97 -13.62 2.39 -2.79
CA ILE A 97 -12.80 2.35 -4.00
C ILE A 97 -12.80 0.91 -4.53
N HIS A 98 -13.15 0.73 -5.80
CA HIS A 98 -13.14 -0.59 -6.44
C HIS A 98 -11.78 -0.90 -7.09
N THR A 99 -11.27 0.00 -7.95
CA THR A 99 -9.94 -0.07 -8.55
C THR A 99 -9.51 1.33 -9.02
N GLY A 100 -8.36 1.42 -9.69
CA GLY A 100 -7.81 2.65 -10.25
C GLY A 100 -6.42 2.97 -9.71
N THR A 101 -5.95 4.18 -9.97
CA THR A 101 -4.65 4.66 -9.49
C THR A 101 -4.70 6.04 -8.83
N ASP A 102 -3.82 6.26 -7.86
CA ASP A 102 -3.50 7.59 -7.32
C ASP A 102 -4.67 8.38 -6.70
N HIS A 103 -5.74 7.69 -6.29
CA HIS A 103 -6.85 8.32 -5.57
C HIS A 103 -6.43 8.80 -4.18
N ILE A 104 -6.85 10.01 -3.82
CA ILE A 104 -6.69 10.59 -2.50
C ILE A 104 -8.08 10.64 -1.85
N VAL A 105 -8.26 9.93 -0.73
CA VAL A 105 -9.54 9.93 0.00
C VAL A 105 -9.32 10.26 1.46
N GLU A 106 -10.08 11.20 2.02
CA GLU A 106 -9.92 11.53 3.45
C GLU A 106 -10.60 10.49 4.34
N THR A 107 -11.89 10.19 4.12
CA THR A 107 -12.66 9.26 4.95
C THR A 107 -13.39 8.20 4.14
N ILE A 108 -13.25 6.92 4.55
CA ILE A 108 -14.03 5.80 4.00
C ILE A 108 -14.68 4.99 5.12
N MET A 109 -16.01 4.88 5.13
CA MET A 109 -16.73 4.22 6.22
C MET A 109 -18.06 3.56 5.80
N GLY A 110 -18.47 2.54 6.56
CA GLY A 110 -19.75 1.87 6.35
C GLY A 110 -19.88 1.16 4.99
N CYS A 111 -18.77 0.82 4.35
CA CYS A 111 -18.75 0.11 3.07
C CYS A 111 -18.64 -1.42 3.26
N SER A 112 -19.05 -2.21 2.26
CA SER A 112 -18.71 -3.66 2.29
C SER A 112 -17.21 -3.86 2.10
N TYR A 113 -16.60 -3.08 1.21
CA TYR A 113 -15.15 -2.97 1.04
C TYR A 113 -14.80 -1.48 1.07
N GLY A 114 -13.94 -1.06 2.00
CA GLY A 114 -13.38 0.28 1.98
C GLY A 114 -12.60 0.51 0.70
N ILE A 115 -11.54 -0.28 0.50
CA ILE A 115 -10.70 -0.27 -0.71
C ILE A 115 -10.48 -1.69 -1.19
N TYR A 116 -10.85 -1.95 -2.44
CA TYR A 116 -10.91 -3.30 -3.00
C TYR A 116 -9.63 -3.72 -3.72
N THR A 117 -9.11 -2.90 -4.63
CA THR A 117 -7.84 -3.09 -5.37
C THR A 117 -7.34 -1.71 -5.86
N GLY A 118 -6.15 -1.65 -6.45
CA GLY A 118 -5.60 -0.43 -7.05
C GLY A 118 -4.31 0.02 -6.37
N THR A 119 -3.58 0.92 -7.03
CA THR A 119 -2.23 1.33 -6.62
C THR A 119 -2.10 2.84 -6.46
N GLY A 120 -1.17 3.26 -5.61
CA GLY A 120 -0.89 4.69 -5.38
C GLY A 120 -1.97 5.41 -4.58
N HIS A 121 -2.95 4.69 -4.02
CA HIS A 121 -3.99 5.32 -3.22
C HIS A 121 -3.39 5.94 -1.95
N ILE A 122 -3.91 7.09 -1.57
CA ILE A 122 -3.55 7.78 -0.34
C ILE A 122 -4.82 8.00 0.47
N VAL A 123 -4.80 7.62 1.74
CA VAL A 123 -5.84 8.01 2.70
C VAL A 123 -5.23 8.93 3.74
N THR A 124 -5.95 9.98 4.13
CA THR A 124 -5.41 11.03 5.03
C THR A 124 -6.23 11.27 6.30
N GLY A 125 -7.48 10.83 6.36
CA GLY A 125 -8.38 11.06 7.49
C GLY A 125 -8.64 9.80 8.30
N LYS A 126 -9.62 9.01 7.88
CA LYS A 126 -10.21 7.92 8.68
C LYS A 126 -10.66 6.74 7.82
N ILE A 127 -10.53 5.53 8.35
CA ILE A 127 -11.15 4.32 7.79
C ILE A 127 -11.98 3.64 8.87
N GLY A 128 -13.26 3.41 8.59
CA GLY A 128 -14.16 2.74 9.53
C GLY A 128 -14.62 3.63 10.71
N TYR A 129 -14.43 4.95 10.61
CA TYR A 129 -14.88 5.92 11.62
C TYR A 129 -15.58 7.11 10.97
N ASN A 130 -16.53 7.69 11.68
CA ASN A 130 -17.16 8.95 11.28
C ASN A 130 -16.40 10.19 11.80
N ALA A 131 -16.91 11.39 11.51
CA ALA A 131 -16.32 12.66 11.94
C ALA A 131 -16.18 12.77 13.47
N SER A 132 -17.12 12.20 14.21
CA SER A 132 -17.13 12.15 15.69
C SER A 132 -16.29 11.02 16.28
N ASP A 133 -15.50 10.32 15.46
CA ASP A 133 -14.65 9.22 15.89
C ASP A 133 -15.40 7.97 16.38
N GLU A 134 -16.70 7.89 16.09
CA GLU A 134 -17.51 6.71 16.35
C GLU A 134 -17.26 5.67 15.27
N VAL A 135 -17.31 4.40 15.65
CA VAL A 135 -17.08 3.28 14.74
C VAL A 135 -18.24 3.17 13.75
N VAL A 136 -17.92 3.31 12.47
CA VAL A 136 -18.81 3.04 11.34
C VAL A 136 -18.05 2.10 10.41
N ALA A 137 -17.90 0.86 10.87
CA ALA A 137 -16.99 -0.11 10.29
C ALA A 137 -17.32 -0.43 8.83
N ASN A 138 -16.27 -0.64 8.04
CA ASN A 138 -16.40 -1.37 6.79
C ASN A 138 -16.48 -2.87 7.12
N ALA A 139 -17.12 -3.67 6.26
CA ALA A 139 -17.06 -5.14 6.44
C ALA A 139 -15.64 -5.66 6.18
N TYR A 140 -14.95 -5.08 5.19
CA TYR A 140 -13.51 -5.18 4.99
C TYR A 140 -12.95 -3.77 4.76
N ASP A 141 -11.92 -3.38 5.51
CA ASP A 141 -11.26 -2.09 5.30
C ASP A 141 -10.46 -2.10 4.00
N PHE A 142 -9.76 -3.22 3.77
CA PHE A 142 -8.89 -3.41 2.62
C PHE A 142 -9.04 -4.81 2.05
N ARG A 143 -8.77 -4.96 0.76
CA ARG A 143 -8.63 -6.26 0.11
C ARG A 143 -7.32 -6.35 -0.66
N PHE A 144 -6.55 -7.39 -0.39
CA PHE A 144 -5.38 -7.72 -1.20
C PHE A 144 -5.81 -8.38 -2.52
N GLY A 145 -5.10 -8.04 -3.60
CA GLY A 145 -5.34 -8.61 -4.92
C GLY A 145 -4.96 -10.08 -4.97
N SER A 146 -5.83 -10.95 -5.52
CA SER A 146 -5.57 -12.38 -5.71
C SER A 146 -4.66 -12.69 -6.92
N VAL A 147 -4.39 -11.70 -7.77
CA VAL A 147 -3.54 -11.79 -8.97
C VAL A 147 -2.85 -10.44 -9.20
N ASP A 148 -1.73 -10.43 -9.93
CA ASP A 148 -0.89 -9.24 -10.16
C ASP A 148 -1.64 -8.05 -10.80
N THR A 149 -2.66 -8.34 -11.62
CA THR A 149 -3.48 -7.33 -12.30
C THR A 149 -4.41 -6.55 -11.35
N HIS A 150 -4.44 -6.92 -10.08
CA HIS A 150 -5.33 -6.35 -9.06
C HIS A 150 -4.59 -6.02 -7.76
N SER A 151 -3.31 -5.66 -7.84
CA SER A 151 -2.51 -5.33 -6.66
C SER A 151 -3.15 -4.21 -5.82
N LEU A 152 -3.00 -4.30 -4.49
CA LEU A 152 -3.36 -3.23 -3.56
C LEU A 152 -2.08 -2.55 -3.06
N ASN A 153 -1.89 -1.27 -3.40
CA ASN A 153 -0.82 -0.46 -2.84
C ASN A 153 -1.39 0.88 -2.36
N ILE A 154 -1.36 1.08 -1.05
CA ILE A 154 -1.98 2.22 -0.40
C ILE A 154 -1.10 2.77 0.72
N VAL A 155 -1.05 4.10 0.80
CA VAL A 155 -0.39 4.83 1.87
C VAL A 155 -1.45 5.48 2.76
N LEU A 156 -1.34 5.27 4.07
CA LEU A 156 -2.17 5.90 5.09
C LEU A 156 -1.31 6.97 5.80
N ARG A 157 -1.62 8.25 5.55
CA ARG A 157 -0.90 9.39 6.13
C ARG A 157 -1.71 10.03 7.25
N GLY A 158 -1.24 9.98 8.49
CA GLY A 158 -2.02 10.52 9.61
C GLY A 158 -3.41 9.90 9.77
N VAL A 159 -3.68 8.67 9.29
CA VAL A 159 -5.03 8.09 9.27
C VAL A 159 -5.41 7.46 10.61
N LYS A 160 -6.66 7.64 11.03
CA LYS A 160 -7.26 6.81 12.09
C LYS A 160 -7.81 5.52 11.46
N ILE A 161 -7.20 4.39 11.79
CA ILE A 161 -7.68 3.06 11.36
C ILE A 161 -8.11 2.22 12.56
N PRO A 162 -8.93 1.18 12.36
CA PRO A 162 -9.29 0.26 13.43
C PRO A 162 -8.04 -0.35 14.05
N ALA A 163 -8.07 -0.63 15.36
CA ALA A 163 -6.94 -1.29 16.04
C ALA A 163 -6.61 -2.66 15.41
N SER A 164 -7.62 -3.33 14.88
CA SER A 164 -7.50 -4.55 14.08
C SER A 164 -8.22 -4.34 12.74
N PRO A 165 -7.55 -3.76 11.72
CA PRO A 165 -8.16 -3.58 10.41
C PRO A 165 -8.57 -4.93 9.81
N ILE A 166 -9.72 -4.96 9.14
CA ILE A 166 -10.24 -6.19 8.57
C ILE A 166 -9.78 -6.29 7.11
N PHE A 167 -9.02 -7.35 6.81
CA PHE A 167 -8.50 -7.59 5.46
C PHE A 167 -9.25 -8.74 4.78
N ASN A 168 -9.69 -8.52 3.55
CA ASN A 168 -10.07 -9.61 2.64
C ASN A 168 -8.84 -10.10 1.87
N SER A 169 -8.78 -11.39 1.64
CA SER A 169 -7.72 -12.02 0.83
C SER A 169 -6.28 -11.83 1.32
N ARG A 170 -6.09 -11.48 2.60
CA ARG A 170 -4.76 -11.50 3.25
C ARG A 170 -4.39 -12.92 3.65
N ASN A 171 -3.09 -13.21 3.64
CA ASN A 171 -2.51 -14.50 4.00
C ASN A 171 -3.04 -15.64 3.11
N ILE A 172 -3.01 -15.47 1.78
CA ILE A 172 -3.36 -16.52 0.81
C ILE A 172 -2.10 -17.00 0.10
N ALA A 173 -1.92 -18.32 0.00
CA ALA A 173 -0.81 -18.93 -0.72
C ALA A 173 -0.85 -18.64 -2.24
N GLY A 174 0.31 -18.39 -2.85
CA GLY A 174 0.45 -18.30 -4.31
C GLY A 174 -0.19 -17.07 -4.97
N VAL A 175 -0.67 -16.10 -4.19
CA VAL A 175 -1.29 -14.87 -4.69
C VAL A 175 -0.23 -13.79 -4.98
N GLY A 176 -0.41 -13.15 -6.14
CA GLY A 176 0.55 -12.34 -6.89
C GLY A 176 1.09 -11.05 -6.25
N SER A 177 2.28 -10.69 -6.68
CA SER A 177 3.13 -9.54 -6.33
C SER A 177 3.49 -9.41 -4.84
N GLN A 178 4.20 -10.41 -4.32
CA GLN A 178 4.64 -10.53 -2.92
C GLN A 178 5.69 -9.49 -2.47
N GLY A 179 5.96 -8.47 -3.30
CA GLY A 179 6.72 -7.27 -2.93
C GLY A 179 6.04 -5.94 -3.29
N ASN A 180 4.93 -5.95 -4.06
CA ASN A 180 4.32 -4.73 -4.59
C ASN A 180 2.93 -4.42 -4.01
N GLN A 181 2.41 -5.27 -3.12
CA GLN A 181 1.18 -4.99 -2.40
C GLN A 181 1.45 -4.67 -0.93
N GLY A 182 0.70 -3.71 -0.39
CA GLY A 182 0.78 -3.36 1.01
C GLY A 182 -0.17 -2.24 1.38
N VAL A 183 -0.53 -2.23 2.66
CA VAL A 183 -1.14 -1.08 3.32
C VAL A 183 -0.08 -0.47 4.23
N PHE A 184 0.42 0.71 3.85
CA PHE A 184 1.54 1.38 4.49
C PHE A 184 1.05 2.54 5.34
N SER A 185 1.00 2.36 6.65
CA SER A 185 0.68 3.42 7.61
C SER A 185 1.92 4.17 8.02
N GLU A 186 2.02 5.45 7.68
CA GLU A 186 3.16 6.30 8.05
C GLU A 186 3.09 6.73 9.54
N ASP A 187 1.86 6.97 10.03
CA ASP A 187 1.55 7.44 11.39
C ASP A 187 0.47 6.57 12.05
N HIS A 188 0.79 5.29 12.21
CA HIS A 188 -0.14 4.27 12.71
C HIS A 188 -0.79 4.66 14.02
N GLY A 189 -2.12 4.49 14.11
CA GLY A 189 -2.88 4.84 15.30
C GLY A 189 -2.83 6.33 15.67
N LYS A 190 -2.61 7.23 14.71
CA LYS A 190 -2.41 8.68 14.92
C LYS A 190 -1.16 9.03 15.74
N ALA A 191 -0.18 8.13 15.81
CA ALA A 191 1.12 8.41 16.42
C ALA A 191 2.13 8.78 15.32
N LEU A 192 2.65 10.03 15.36
CA LEU A 192 3.58 10.55 14.34
C LEU A 192 4.82 9.65 14.20
N GLY A 193 5.09 9.19 12.98
CA GLY A 193 6.23 8.34 12.66
C GLY A 193 6.14 6.92 13.21
N ALA A 194 4.97 6.47 13.70
CA ALA A 194 4.71 5.07 14.01
C ALA A 194 4.45 4.31 12.70
N SER A 195 5.51 3.87 12.02
CA SER A 195 5.37 3.25 10.70
C SER A 195 4.99 1.78 10.79
N TYR A 196 3.99 1.37 10.02
CA TYR A 196 3.49 0.00 9.97
C TYR A 196 3.11 -0.39 8.54
N ALA A 197 3.67 -1.48 8.03
CA ALA A 197 3.29 -2.06 6.74
C ALA A 197 2.56 -3.39 6.95
N TYR A 198 1.29 -3.43 6.56
CA TYR A 198 0.56 -4.68 6.41
C TYR A 198 0.84 -5.25 5.02
N LEU A 199 1.48 -6.40 4.96
CA LEU A 199 1.82 -7.10 3.73
C LEU A 199 0.94 -8.34 3.56
N PRO A 200 0.90 -8.95 2.35
CA PRO A 200 0.03 -10.10 2.08
C PRO A 200 0.26 -11.27 3.03
N VAL A 201 1.50 -11.56 3.43
CA VAL A 201 1.88 -12.75 4.23
C VAL A 201 2.67 -12.40 5.49
N GLY A 202 2.59 -11.16 5.93
CA GLY A 202 3.30 -10.69 7.11
C GLY A 202 3.11 -9.22 7.38
N ASP A 203 3.78 -8.77 8.43
CA ASP A 203 3.76 -7.42 8.95
C ASP A 203 5.19 -6.94 9.13
N VAL A 204 5.45 -5.67 8.78
CA VAL A 204 6.74 -5.00 9.04
C VAL A 204 6.47 -3.73 9.84
N ILE A 205 6.99 -3.68 11.06
CA ILE A 205 6.64 -2.69 12.07
C ILE A 205 7.89 -1.96 12.52
N LYS A 206 7.84 -0.64 12.62
CA LYS A 206 8.87 0.11 13.33
C LYS A 206 8.82 -0.23 14.82
N ASN A 207 9.96 -0.66 15.37
CA ASN A 207 10.09 -1.00 16.78
C ASN A 207 11.21 -0.17 17.43
N SER A 208 10.93 0.46 18.57
CA SER A 208 11.90 1.26 19.34
C SER A 208 12.31 0.63 20.67
N VAL A 209 11.85 -0.59 20.96
CA VAL A 209 12.11 -1.33 22.20
C VAL A 209 13.26 -2.31 21.98
N THR A 210 13.17 -3.14 20.95
CA THR A 210 14.17 -4.16 20.63
C THR A 210 15.14 -3.60 19.60
N VAL A 211 16.21 -2.97 20.06
CA VAL A 211 17.22 -2.30 19.22
C VAL A 211 18.61 -2.88 19.44
N ARG A 212 19.51 -2.72 18.46
CA ARG A 212 20.91 -3.13 18.60
C ARG A 212 21.73 -1.99 19.21
N GLY A 213 22.53 -2.29 20.23
CA GLY A 213 23.50 -1.32 20.74
C GLY A 213 24.49 -0.92 19.64
N GLY A 214 24.65 0.40 19.40
CA GLY A 214 25.47 0.92 18.32
C GLY A 214 24.90 0.73 16.91
N GLY A 215 23.61 0.37 16.79
CA GLY A 215 22.86 0.35 15.53
C GLY A 215 21.95 1.56 15.36
N ALA A 216 20.92 1.42 14.53
CA ALA A 216 19.87 2.43 14.41
C ALA A 216 19.10 2.62 15.73
N ALA A 217 18.47 3.79 15.87
CA ALA A 217 17.60 4.11 17.02
C ALA A 217 16.31 3.26 17.06
N THR A 218 16.02 2.52 16.00
CA THR A 218 14.87 1.63 15.86
C THR A 218 15.29 0.35 15.16
N SER A 219 14.40 -0.63 15.12
CA SER A 219 14.50 -1.82 14.28
C SER A 219 13.20 -2.03 13.49
N LEU A 220 13.26 -2.91 12.50
CA LEU A 220 12.07 -3.44 11.83
C LEU A 220 11.70 -4.76 12.50
N GLU A 221 10.58 -4.80 13.20
CA GLU A 221 9.94 -6.02 13.68
C GLU A 221 9.17 -6.66 12.52
N VAL A 222 9.47 -7.93 12.22
CA VAL A 222 8.88 -8.66 11.11
C VAL A 222 8.09 -9.84 11.66
N VAL A 223 6.77 -9.79 11.48
CA VAL A 223 5.85 -10.81 11.98
C VAL A 223 5.28 -11.59 10.79
N PRO A 224 5.76 -12.83 10.52
CA PRO A 224 5.24 -13.65 9.44
C PRO A 224 3.86 -14.22 9.74
N LEU A 225 3.04 -14.34 8.70
CA LEU A 225 1.80 -15.11 8.71
C LEU A 225 2.01 -16.51 8.14
N SER A 226 1.01 -17.38 8.32
CA SER A 226 1.14 -18.82 8.04
C SER A 226 1.50 -19.20 6.61
N ASN A 227 1.24 -18.33 5.63
CA ASN A 227 1.63 -18.55 4.24
C ASN A 227 2.98 -17.92 3.86
N CYS A 228 3.71 -17.29 4.80
CA CYS A 228 5.07 -16.83 4.56
C CYS A 228 5.97 -18.03 4.23
N SER A 229 6.50 -18.05 3.01
CA SER A 229 7.23 -19.19 2.44
C SER A 229 8.17 -18.75 1.32
N ILE A 230 8.93 -19.69 0.74
CA ILE A 230 9.78 -19.42 -0.44
C ILE A 230 8.99 -18.90 -1.65
N TYR A 231 7.71 -19.25 -1.74
CA TYR A 231 6.79 -18.82 -2.80
C TYR A 231 5.91 -17.64 -2.39
N ALA A 232 6.10 -17.13 -1.17
CA ALA A 232 5.38 -16.00 -0.57
C ALA A 232 6.26 -15.34 0.48
N PRO A 233 7.36 -14.69 0.06
CA PRO A 233 8.27 -14.06 0.99
C PRO A 233 7.69 -12.72 1.46
N ILE A 234 8.13 -12.32 2.64
CA ILE A 234 8.02 -10.94 3.12
C ILE A 234 9.25 -10.20 2.62
N GLN A 235 9.07 -9.21 1.76
CA GLN A 235 10.10 -8.22 1.49
C GLN A 235 10.13 -7.23 2.67
N ILE A 236 11.14 -7.36 3.52
CA ILE A 236 11.26 -6.60 4.77
C ILE A 236 11.52 -5.12 4.47
N PHE A 237 12.46 -4.87 3.55
CA PHE A 237 12.76 -3.53 3.04
C PHE A 237 13.35 -3.61 1.64
N GLU A 238 13.33 -2.47 0.95
CA GLU A 238 14.18 -2.19 -0.20
C GLU A 238 14.78 -0.79 -0.06
N TRP A 239 16.11 -0.70 -0.17
CA TRP A 239 16.85 0.56 -0.15
C TRP A 239 17.61 0.70 -1.47
N THR A 240 17.68 1.93 -1.99
CA THR A 240 18.50 2.22 -3.17
C THR A 240 19.55 3.26 -2.82
N GLU A 241 20.84 2.90 -2.92
CA GLU A 241 21.93 3.87 -2.95
C GLU A 241 22.14 4.30 -4.42
N LEU A 242 22.07 5.60 -4.71
CA LEU A 242 22.03 6.12 -6.09
C LEU A 242 23.42 6.32 -6.74
N SER A 243 24.49 6.35 -5.94
CA SER A 243 25.83 6.70 -6.42
C SER A 243 26.91 5.84 -5.78
N VAL A 244 26.72 4.52 -5.81
CA VAL A 244 27.72 3.57 -5.34
C VAL A 244 28.88 3.52 -6.33
N ALA A 245 30.11 3.60 -5.84
CA ALA A 245 31.31 3.60 -6.68
C ALA A 245 31.50 2.26 -7.41
N ALA A 246 32.16 2.31 -8.57
CA ALA A 246 32.63 1.13 -9.32
C ALA A 246 33.88 0.51 -8.67
N SER A 247 33.81 0.25 -7.37
CA SER A 247 34.85 -0.38 -6.56
C SER A 247 34.22 -1.45 -5.68
N ALA A 248 35.06 -2.30 -5.09
CA ALA A 248 34.62 -3.30 -4.12
C ALA A 248 33.72 -2.67 -3.05
N GLN A 249 32.55 -3.29 -2.86
CA GLN A 249 31.55 -2.93 -1.88
C GLN A 249 31.42 -4.09 -0.90
N ASN A 250 31.38 -3.76 0.39
CA ASN A 250 31.09 -4.70 1.45
C ASN A 250 30.02 -4.09 2.36
N LYS A 251 28.84 -4.70 2.39
CA LYS A 251 27.66 -4.15 3.07
C LYS A 251 26.97 -5.21 3.89
N SER A 252 26.41 -4.82 5.02
CA SER A 252 25.70 -5.73 5.91
C SER A 252 24.59 -5.03 6.69
N VAL A 253 23.69 -5.83 7.25
CA VAL A 253 22.73 -5.41 8.28
C VAL A 253 22.75 -6.45 9.39
N TYR A 254 22.27 -6.09 10.58
CA TYR A 254 22.15 -7.03 11.69
C TYR A 254 20.70 -7.52 11.83
N ILE A 255 20.54 -8.82 12.08
CA ILE A 255 19.24 -9.45 12.28
C ILE A 255 19.29 -10.30 13.54
N ARG A 256 18.21 -10.32 14.32
CA ARG A 256 18.02 -11.23 15.46
C ARG A 256 16.65 -11.86 15.44
N ALA A 257 16.50 -13.02 16.06
CA ALA A 257 15.19 -13.53 16.44
C ALA A 257 14.71 -12.87 17.75
N ASP A 258 13.41 -12.94 18.00
CA ASP A 258 12.78 -12.53 19.26
C ASP A 258 12.84 -13.61 20.34
N SER A 259 12.76 -14.87 19.92
CA SER A 259 12.79 -16.04 20.78
C SER A 259 13.29 -17.26 19.98
N ALA A 260 13.47 -18.39 20.66
CA ALA A 260 13.95 -19.60 20.00
C ALA A 260 12.92 -20.16 19.01
N TRP A 261 13.34 -20.35 17.76
CA TRP A 261 12.56 -21.06 16.73
C TRP A 261 12.75 -22.56 16.90
N SER A 262 11.73 -23.36 16.57
CA SER A 262 11.86 -24.82 16.49
C SER A 262 12.89 -25.22 15.44
N VAL A 263 12.87 -24.53 14.29
CA VAL A 263 13.88 -24.60 13.24
C VAL A 263 14.11 -23.19 12.71
N TYR A 264 15.29 -22.63 12.96
CA TYR A 264 15.64 -21.31 12.46
C TYR A 264 15.59 -21.23 10.93
N PRO A 265 15.34 -20.05 10.35
CA PRO A 265 15.47 -19.83 8.91
C PRO A 265 16.87 -20.16 8.39
N ILE A 266 16.95 -20.89 7.28
CA ILE A 266 18.21 -21.13 6.55
C ILE A 266 18.53 -19.95 5.62
N ALA A 267 19.73 -19.96 5.01
CA ALA A 267 20.22 -18.86 4.17
C ALA A 267 19.34 -18.54 2.94
N THR A 268 18.53 -19.48 2.45
CA THR A 268 17.57 -19.23 1.35
C THR A 268 16.20 -18.75 1.84
N GLU A 269 15.97 -18.81 3.15
CA GLU A 269 14.73 -18.41 3.83
C GLU A 269 14.85 -17.06 4.54
N LEU A 270 16.05 -16.67 4.96
CA LEU A 270 16.32 -15.36 5.55
C LEU A 270 17.66 -14.86 5.02
N TYR A 271 17.64 -13.75 4.30
CA TYR A 271 18.85 -13.18 3.72
C TYR A 271 18.69 -11.71 3.38
N VAL A 272 19.83 -11.07 3.14
CA VAL A 272 19.96 -9.72 2.61
C VAL A 272 20.73 -9.83 1.30
N GLU A 273 20.32 -9.08 0.30
CA GLU A 273 20.95 -9.12 -1.03
C GLU A 273 21.22 -7.72 -1.59
N ALA A 274 22.15 -7.65 -2.53
CA ALA A 274 22.44 -6.47 -3.34
C ALA A 274 22.26 -6.80 -4.83
N GLU A 275 21.48 -5.99 -5.54
CA GLU A 275 21.38 -5.98 -7.00
C GLU A 275 22.15 -4.77 -7.55
N TYR A 276 23.07 -5.02 -8.49
CA TYR A 276 23.95 -4.00 -9.06
C TYR A 276 24.16 -4.24 -10.57
N ILE A 277 24.62 -3.21 -11.28
CA ILE A 277 25.01 -3.32 -12.69
C ILE A 277 26.35 -4.06 -12.77
N SER A 278 26.34 -5.29 -13.27
CA SER A 278 27.53 -6.13 -13.44
C SER A 278 28.20 -5.99 -14.80
N ASN A 279 27.53 -5.33 -15.76
CA ASN A 279 28.11 -5.00 -17.05
C ASN A 279 27.65 -3.59 -17.50
N GLY A 280 28.62 -2.68 -17.66
CA GLY A 280 28.36 -1.29 -18.04
C GLY A 280 27.92 -1.08 -19.50
N VAL A 281 28.03 -2.10 -20.36
CA VAL A 281 27.69 -2.01 -21.79
C VAL A 281 26.32 -2.63 -22.07
N THR A 282 26.04 -3.81 -21.51
CA THR A 282 24.75 -4.51 -21.73
C THR A 282 23.68 -4.14 -20.72
N PHE A 283 24.04 -3.36 -19.69
CA PHE A 283 23.20 -3.08 -18.53
C PHE A 283 22.76 -4.33 -17.76
N ALA A 284 23.50 -5.44 -17.93
CA ALA A 284 23.24 -6.66 -17.17
C ALA A 284 23.35 -6.38 -15.67
N ARG A 285 22.44 -6.99 -14.92
CA ARG A 285 22.37 -6.90 -13.46
C ARG A 285 22.71 -8.24 -12.84
N THR A 286 23.35 -8.20 -11.69
CA THR A 286 23.64 -9.38 -10.87
C THR A 286 23.18 -9.13 -9.45
N THR A 287 22.72 -10.20 -8.81
CA THR A 287 22.33 -10.22 -7.40
C THR A 287 23.29 -11.11 -6.62
N VAL A 288 23.73 -10.64 -5.45
CA VAL A 288 24.48 -11.44 -4.46
C VAL A 288 23.75 -11.40 -3.13
N SER A 289 23.72 -12.52 -2.41
CA SER A 289 22.95 -12.67 -1.17
C SER A 289 23.83 -13.18 -0.03
N SER A 290 23.58 -12.69 1.19
CA SER A 290 24.23 -13.15 2.42
C SER A 290 23.92 -14.63 2.71
N THR A 291 24.84 -15.33 3.36
CA THR A 291 24.65 -16.74 3.76
C THR A 291 24.58 -16.97 5.27
N ALA A 292 24.58 -15.89 6.07
CA ALA A 292 24.45 -15.98 7.51
C ALA A 292 23.10 -16.57 7.92
N VAL A 293 23.05 -17.21 9.10
CA VAL A 293 21.84 -17.80 9.67
C VAL A 293 21.73 -17.44 11.14
N LEU A 294 20.50 -17.42 11.65
CA LEU A 294 20.23 -17.29 13.08
C LEU A 294 20.42 -18.65 13.77
N SER A 295 20.94 -18.64 14.99
CA SER A 295 21.16 -19.84 15.80
C SER A 295 20.58 -19.76 17.21
N ASP A 296 20.16 -18.58 17.65
CA ASP A 296 19.54 -18.35 18.95
C ASP A 296 18.45 -17.24 18.88
N GLY A 297 17.73 -17.05 19.98
CA GLY A 297 16.58 -16.16 20.10
C GLY A 297 16.88 -14.73 20.55
N SER A 298 18.16 -14.32 20.64
CA SER A 298 18.52 -13.07 21.34
C SER A 298 19.70 -12.31 20.73
N THR A 299 20.57 -12.98 19.98
CA THR A 299 21.81 -12.42 19.44
C THR A 299 21.54 -11.72 18.12
N TRP A 300 22.10 -10.51 17.99
CA TRP A 300 22.19 -9.81 16.72
C TRP A 300 23.31 -10.42 15.87
N VAL A 301 22.92 -11.08 14.77
CA VAL A 301 23.82 -11.71 13.80
C VAL A 301 24.02 -10.78 12.62
N GLN A 302 25.25 -10.63 12.15
CA GLN A 302 25.58 -9.82 10.98
C GLN A 302 25.30 -10.61 9.69
N PHE A 303 24.45 -10.07 8.82
CA PHE A 303 24.16 -10.60 7.50
C PHE A 303 25.00 -9.84 6.47
N THR A 304 26.22 -10.31 6.25
CA THR A 304 27.15 -9.72 5.28
C THR A 304 26.83 -10.19 3.88
N ILE A 305 26.60 -9.23 2.98
CA ILE A 305 26.47 -9.48 1.54
C ILE A 305 27.87 -9.78 1.00
N PRO A 306 28.07 -10.85 0.22
CA PRO A 306 29.36 -11.12 -0.41
C PRO A 306 29.89 -9.90 -1.16
N GLU A 307 31.21 -9.68 -1.12
CA GLU A 307 31.82 -8.55 -1.81
C GLU A 307 31.37 -8.50 -3.28
N PHE A 308 31.00 -7.32 -3.73
CA PHE A 308 30.60 -7.09 -5.12
C PHE A 308 31.21 -5.79 -5.65
N THR A 309 31.42 -5.72 -6.96
CA THR A 309 31.94 -4.52 -7.63
C THR A 309 31.01 -4.13 -8.77
N PRO A 310 30.30 -3.00 -8.66
CA PRO A 310 29.55 -2.46 -9.78
C PRO A 310 30.47 -2.17 -10.97
N ALA A 311 30.05 -2.53 -12.18
CA ALA A 311 30.83 -2.26 -13.40
C ALA A 311 30.89 -0.77 -13.75
N VAL A 312 29.95 0.02 -13.22
CA VAL A 312 29.86 1.48 -13.36
C VAL A 312 29.35 2.06 -12.05
N ALA A 313 29.71 3.31 -11.75
CA ALA A 313 29.14 4.00 -10.61
C ALA A 313 27.64 4.21 -10.84
N GLY A 314 26.81 3.95 -9.83
CA GLY A 314 25.36 4.11 -9.98
C GLY A 314 24.54 3.40 -8.92
N HIS A 315 23.36 2.95 -9.33
CA HIS A 315 22.37 2.40 -8.42
C HIS A 315 22.75 1.00 -7.92
N VAL A 316 22.68 0.81 -6.61
CA VAL A 316 22.64 -0.51 -5.99
C VAL A 316 21.37 -0.59 -5.14
N ARG A 317 20.63 -1.69 -5.32
CA ARG A 317 19.43 -1.98 -4.53
C ARG A 317 19.73 -3.03 -3.49
N TYR A 318 19.44 -2.73 -2.24
CA TYR A 318 19.56 -3.63 -1.10
C TYR A 318 18.18 -4.11 -0.68
N ARG A 319 17.98 -5.42 -0.58
CA ARG A 319 16.69 -6.02 -0.21
C ARG A 319 16.91 -7.05 0.90
N ALA A 320 15.98 -7.16 1.83
CA ALA A 320 15.97 -8.22 2.82
C ALA A 320 14.66 -9.00 2.77
N TYR A 321 14.74 -10.31 2.95
CA TYR A 321 13.60 -11.21 2.83
C TYR A 321 13.49 -12.15 4.01
N LEU A 322 12.25 -12.41 4.44
CA LEU A 322 11.89 -13.55 5.29
C LEU A 322 10.92 -14.44 4.51
N LYS A 323 11.23 -15.73 4.42
CA LYS A 323 10.49 -16.74 3.64
C LYS A 323 10.11 -17.94 4.49
N LYS A 324 10.01 -17.76 5.81
CA LYS A 324 9.66 -18.79 6.78
C LYS A 324 8.63 -18.28 7.77
N TYR A 325 7.74 -19.17 8.14
CA TYR A 325 6.77 -18.98 9.19
C TYR A 325 6.99 -20.00 10.31
N GLU A 326 6.85 -19.51 11.55
CA GLU A 326 6.56 -20.30 12.73
C GLU A 326 5.60 -19.46 13.59
N ALA A 327 4.58 -20.09 14.16
CA ALA A 327 3.55 -19.37 14.92
C ALA A 327 4.18 -18.57 16.07
N GLU A 328 3.72 -17.32 16.25
CA GLU A 328 4.18 -16.40 17.30
C GLU A 328 5.68 -16.04 17.22
N LYS A 329 6.39 -16.45 16.16
CA LYS A 329 7.77 -16.06 15.93
C LYS A 329 7.86 -14.79 15.11
N LYS A 330 8.92 -14.04 15.37
CA LYS A 330 9.28 -12.82 14.67
C LYS A 330 10.79 -12.62 14.69
N ILE A 331 11.26 -11.77 13.79
CA ILE A 331 12.65 -11.32 13.74
C ILE A 331 12.68 -9.80 13.86
N TYR A 332 13.84 -9.27 14.23
CA TYR A 332 14.14 -7.85 14.19
C TYR A 332 15.31 -7.61 13.26
N VAL A 333 15.21 -6.57 12.45
CA VAL A 333 16.28 -6.11 11.56
C VAL A 333 16.73 -4.72 11.98
N ASP A 334 18.01 -4.55 12.26
CA ASP A 334 18.64 -3.25 12.45
C ASP A 334 18.59 -2.51 11.10
N ASN A 335 17.80 -1.44 11.02
CA ASN A 335 17.57 -0.71 9.78
C ASN A 335 18.71 0.26 9.43
N MET A 336 19.94 -0.13 9.74
CA MET A 336 21.18 0.57 9.41
C MET A 336 22.01 -0.31 8.48
N LEU A 337 22.27 0.19 7.28
CA LEU A 337 23.26 -0.40 6.37
C LEU A 337 24.66 -0.05 6.87
N VAL A 338 25.48 -1.05 7.19
CA VAL A 338 26.86 -0.84 7.67
C VAL A 338 27.87 -1.40 6.66
N SER A 339 29.06 -0.80 6.64
CA SER A 339 30.21 -1.41 5.97
C SER A 339 30.73 -2.54 6.84
N ALA A 340 30.92 -3.73 6.26
CA ALA A 340 31.46 -4.89 6.97
C ALA A 340 33.00 -4.93 6.91
#